data_AF-A0A8B3KBX2-F1
#
_entry.id   AF-A0A8B3KBX2-F1
#
_cell.length_a   1.000
_cell.length_b   1.000
_cell.length_c   1.000
_cell.angle_alpha   90.00
_cell.angle_beta   90.00
_cell.angle_gamma   90.00
#
_symmetry.space_group_name_H-M   'P 1'
#
loop_
_entity.id
_entity.type
_entity.pdbx_description
1 polymer ?
#
loop_
_entity_poly.entity_id
_entity_poly.type
_entity_poly.pdbx_seq_one_letter_code
_entity_poly.pdbx_strand_id
1 'polypeptide(L)'
;MKRKSLSEIDLQAAQRLKEIWTAKKNQLGLTQERAAEILGFSTQGAVSHYLNGQTPLNLEAVIKFAGLLQVPPESIRPDMAELLQIVRMYPQESGEDNVVTISADMEQSENELPFNIDPMERDLLQTFRAFPKEDKEKMLKEMKEKKESIEEIVARWLAAQKGRRA
;
A
#
# COMPACT_ATOMS: atom_id res chain seq x y z
N MET A 1 -18.19 1.27 -33.05
CA MET A 1 -17.03 0.53 -32.52
C MET A 1 -17.52 -0.65 -31.70
N LYS A 2 -17.05 -1.88 -31.98
CA LYS A 2 -17.42 -3.08 -31.20
C LYS A 2 -16.77 -2.98 -29.82
N ARG A 3 -17.56 -3.01 -28.74
CA ARG A 3 -17.04 -3.03 -27.37
C ARG A 3 -16.18 -4.30 -27.22
N LYS A 4 -14.95 -4.14 -26.71
CA LYS A 4 -14.10 -5.27 -26.35
C LYS A 4 -14.87 -6.08 -25.30
N SER A 5 -15.15 -7.35 -25.58
CA SER A 5 -15.78 -8.22 -24.59
C SER A 5 -14.88 -8.31 -23.37
N LEU A 6 -15.49 -8.23 -22.19
CA LEU A 6 -14.76 -8.33 -20.92
C LEU A 6 -14.10 -9.69 -20.79
N SER A 7 -12.90 -9.71 -20.20
CA SER A 7 -12.25 -10.97 -19.86
C SER A 7 -12.97 -11.62 -18.66
N GLU A 8 -12.79 -12.93 -18.50
CA GLU A 8 -13.29 -13.67 -17.33
C GLU A 8 -12.83 -13.03 -16.01
N ILE A 9 -11.57 -12.60 -15.99
CA ILE A 9 -10.91 -11.87 -14.90
C ILE A 9 -11.67 -10.57 -14.56
N ASP A 10 -12.10 -9.80 -15.56
CA ASP A 10 -12.87 -8.57 -15.35
C ASP A 10 -14.28 -8.86 -14.81
N LEU A 11 -14.94 -9.89 -15.33
CA LEU A 11 -16.29 -10.29 -14.88
C LEU A 11 -16.28 -10.73 -13.43
N GLN A 12 -15.28 -11.51 -13.01
CA GLN A 12 -15.13 -11.92 -11.62
C GLN A 12 -14.88 -10.74 -10.69
N ALA A 13 -14.15 -9.72 -11.14
CA ALA A 13 -13.95 -8.53 -10.32
C ALA A 13 -15.20 -7.66 -10.21
N ALA A 14 -15.99 -7.53 -11.28
CA ALA A 14 -17.30 -6.90 -11.20
C ALA A 14 -18.21 -7.64 -10.21
N GLN A 15 -18.18 -8.97 -10.23
CA GLN A 15 -18.94 -9.80 -9.29
C GLN A 15 -18.50 -9.58 -7.84
N ARG A 16 -17.20 -9.65 -7.53
CA ARG A 16 -16.65 -9.35 -6.19
C ARG A 16 -17.03 -7.94 -5.73
N LEU A 17 -16.88 -6.94 -6.61
CA LEU A 17 -17.28 -5.57 -6.30
C LEU A 17 -18.78 -5.48 -5.95
N LYS A 18 -19.64 -6.17 -6.70
CA LYS A 18 -21.09 -6.17 -6.48
C LYS A 18 -21.48 -6.82 -5.16
N GLU A 19 -20.79 -7.88 -4.78
CA GLU A 19 -20.96 -8.56 -3.49
C GLU A 19 -20.60 -7.63 -2.33
N ILE A 20 -19.41 -7.02 -2.38
CA ILE A 20 -18.94 -6.07 -1.37
C ILE A 20 -19.88 -4.85 -1.29
N TRP A 21 -20.26 -4.29 -2.44
CA TRP A 21 -21.21 -3.18 -2.53
C TRP A 21 -22.53 -3.52 -1.84
N THR A 22 -23.10 -4.69 -2.14
CA THR A 22 -24.39 -5.12 -1.58
C THR A 22 -24.31 -5.29 -0.06
N ALA A 23 -23.20 -5.84 0.44
CA ALA A 23 -22.98 -6.01 1.87
C ALA A 23 -22.83 -4.68 2.62
N LYS A 24 -22.16 -3.69 2.01
CA LYS A 24 -21.74 -2.47 2.73
C LYS A 24 -22.57 -1.21 2.44
N LYS A 25 -23.25 -1.11 1.29
CA LYS A 25 -23.92 0.12 0.85
C LYS A 25 -24.88 0.71 1.89
N ASN A 26 -25.62 -0.14 2.62
CA ASN A 26 -26.61 0.32 3.59
C ASN A 26 -25.91 0.88 4.85
N GLN A 27 -24.87 0.19 5.33
CA GLN A 27 -24.08 0.63 6.48
C GLN A 27 -23.34 1.95 6.20
N LEU A 28 -22.86 2.12 4.96
CA LEU A 28 -22.13 3.31 4.54
C LEU A 28 -23.05 4.44 4.01
N GLY A 29 -24.37 4.25 4.01
CA GLY A 29 -25.32 5.23 3.48
C GLY A 29 -25.12 5.56 2.00
N LEU A 30 -24.68 4.59 1.20
CA LEU A 30 -24.33 4.76 -0.21
C LEU A 30 -25.49 4.42 -1.14
N THR A 31 -25.81 5.37 -2.02
CA THR A 31 -26.53 5.13 -3.28
C THR A 31 -25.53 5.13 -4.44
N GLN A 32 -25.92 4.60 -5.61
CA GLN A 32 -25.04 4.65 -6.79
C GLN A 32 -24.73 6.10 -7.21
N GLU A 33 -25.71 6.99 -7.10
CA GLU A 33 -25.56 8.42 -7.40
C GLU A 33 -24.56 9.08 -6.44
N ARG A 34 -24.74 8.86 -5.13
CA ARG A 34 -23.83 9.40 -4.10
C ARG A 34 -22.41 8.85 -4.24
N ALA A 35 -22.27 7.56 -4.57
CA ALA A 35 -20.97 6.98 -4.85
C ALA A 35 -20.32 7.57 -6.10
N ALA A 36 -21.09 7.81 -7.17
CA ALA A 36 -20.57 8.43 -8.38
C ALA A 36 -20.07 9.86 -8.10
N GLU A 37 -20.81 10.62 -7.30
CA GLU A 37 -20.43 11.96 -6.84
C GLU A 37 -19.14 11.93 -6.00
N ILE A 38 -19.08 11.09 -4.95
CA ILE A 38 -17.91 10.99 -4.07
C ILE A 38 -16.66 10.57 -4.85
N LEU A 39 -16.81 9.64 -5.81
CA LEU A 39 -15.69 9.14 -6.61
C LEU A 39 -15.32 10.03 -7.80
N GLY A 40 -16.07 11.12 -8.01
CA GLY A 40 -15.84 12.07 -9.10
C GLY A 40 -16.06 11.46 -10.50
N PHE A 41 -16.96 10.50 -10.64
CA PHE A 41 -17.27 9.93 -11.95
C PHE A 41 -18.15 10.87 -12.76
N SER A 42 -17.74 11.17 -14.00
CA SER A 42 -18.44 12.13 -14.87
C SER A 42 -19.77 11.62 -15.45
N THR A 43 -20.07 10.32 -15.32
CA THR A 43 -21.27 9.71 -15.88
C THR A 43 -22.19 9.19 -14.78
N GLN A 44 -23.47 9.56 -14.86
CA GLN A 44 -24.51 9.19 -13.88
C GLN A 44 -24.64 7.66 -13.70
N GLY A 45 -24.37 6.87 -14.75
CA GLY A 45 -24.43 5.40 -14.73
C GLY A 45 -23.11 4.68 -14.45
N ALA A 46 -22.01 5.40 -14.16
CA ALA A 46 -20.67 4.81 -14.06
C ALA A 46 -20.60 3.65 -13.05
N VAL A 47 -21.15 3.86 -11.86
CA VAL A 47 -21.16 2.84 -10.79
C VAL A 47 -21.92 1.59 -11.24
N SER A 48 -23.08 1.75 -11.88
CA SER A 48 -23.86 0.63 -12.41
C SER A 48 -23.10 -0.15 -13.48
N HIS A 49 -22.37 0.55 -14.35
CA HIS A 49 -21.57 -0.10 -15.39
C HIS A 49 -20.44 -0.97 -14.80
N TYR A 50 -19.78 -0.52 -13.74
CA TYR A 50 -18.78 -1.33 -13.04
C TYR A 50 -19.41 -2.52 -12.32
N LEU A 51 -20.48 -2.30 -11.55
CA LEU A 51 -21.15 -3.36 -10.76
C LEU A 51 -21.72 -4.47 -11.64
N ASN A 52 -22.15 -4.14 -12.86
CA ASN A 52 -22.75 -5.10 -13.78
C ASN A 52 -21.78 -5.62 -14.83
N GLY A 53 -20.48 -5.34 -14.70
CA GLY A 53 -19.48 -5.81 -15.66
C GLY A 53 -19.80 -5.34 -17.08
N GLN A 54 -20.06 -4.05 -17.26
CA GLN A 54 -20.12 -3.40 -18.58
C GLN A 54 -18.85 -2.59 -18.86
N THR A 55 -18.11 -2.23 -17.81
CA THR A 55 -16.83 -1.53 -17.87
C THR A 55 -15.81 -2.27 -17.02
N PRO A 56 -14.60 -2.57 -17.53
CA PRO A 56 -13.57 -3.25 -16.77
C PRO A 56 -13.06 -2.36 -15.64
N LEU A 57 -12.81 -2.97 -14.49
CA LEU A 57 -12.23 -2.30 -13.32
C LEU A 57 -10.74 -2.07 -13.53
N ASN A 58 -10.37 -0.84 -13.93
CA ASN A 58 -8.97 -0.41 -13.97
C ASN A 58 -8.44 -0.11 -12.56
N LEU A 59 -7.12 0.08 -12.43
CA LEU A 59 -6.46 0.32 -11.14
C LEU A 59 -7.08 1.50 -10.37
N GLU A 60 -7.33 2.62 -11.05
CA GLU A 60 -7.94 3.81 -10.44
C GLU A 60 -9.33 3.51 -9.87
N ALA A 61 -10.20 2.85 -10.64
CA ALA A 61 -11.53 2.47 -10.19
C ALA A 61 -11.46 1.49 -9.00
N VAL A 62 -10.54 0.53 -9.03
CA VAL A 62 -10.32 -0.40 -7.92
C VAL A 62 -9.93 0.34 -6.65
N ILE A 63 -8.97 1.27 -6.71
CA ILE A 63 -8.54 2.07 -5.56
C ILE A 63 -9.69 2.94 -5.05
N LYS A 64 -10.41 3.62 -5.95
CA LYS A 64 -11.58 4.45 -5.62
C LYS A 64 -12.66 3.65 -4.89
N PHE A 65 -13.09 2.52 -5.45
CA PHE A 65 -14.10 1.67 -4.82
C PHE A 65 -13.62 1.03 -3.52
N ALA A 66 -12.35 0.61 -3.45
CA ALA A 66 -11.75 0.07 -2.23
C ALA A 66 -11.76 1.09 -1.08
N GLY A 67 -11.38 2.33 -1.36
CA GLY A 67 -11.45 3.44 -0.41
C GLY A 67 -12.89 3.73 0.01
N LEU A 68 -13.81 3.85 -0.95
CA LEU A 68 -15.23 4.12 -0.66
C LEU A 68 -15.88 3.02 0.19
N LEU A 69 -15.57 1.75 -0.10
CA LEU A 69 -16.16 0.58 0.56
C LEU A 69 -15.36 0.13 1.79
N GLN A 70 -14.27 0.83 2.14
CA GLN A 70 -13.40 0.52 3.27
C GLN A 70 -12.98 -0.96 3.26
N VAL A 71 -12.41 -1.41 2.14
CA VAL A 71 -11.86 -2.77 1.97
C VAL A 71 -10.50 -2.70 1.28
N PRO A 72 -9.64 -3.71 1.46
CA PRO A 72 -8.42 -3.82 0.66
C PRO A 72 -8.76 -3.95 -0.84
N PRO A 73 -8.08 -3.24 -1.75
CA PRO A 73 -8.29 -3.33 -3.21
C PRO A 73 -8.13 -4.76 -3.78
N GLU A 74 -7.34 -5.59 -3.12
CA GLU A 74 -7.13 -7.01 -3.43
C GLU A 74 -8.44 -7.82 -3.28
N SER A 75 -9.38 -7.35 -2.46
CA SER A 75 -10.72 -7.95 -2.33
C SER A 75 -11.54 -7.82 -3.62
N ILE A 76 -11.24 -6.82 -4.45
CA ILE A 76 -11.90 -6.57 -5.73
C ILE A 76 -11.13 -7.25 -6.87
N ARG A 77 -9.80 -7.00 -6.96
CA ARG A 77 -8.90 -7.62 -7.95
C ARG A 77 -7.68 -8.25 -7.27
N PRO A 78 -7.75 -9.53 -6.88
CA PRO A 78 -6.64 -10.24 -6.24
C PRO A 78 -5.38 -10.31 -7.10
N ASP A 79 -5.53 -10.33 -8.42
CA ASP A 79 -4.41 -10.39 -9.37
C ASP A 79 -3.62 -9.06 -9.47
N MET A 80 -4.14 -7.96 -8.91
CA MET A 80 -3.40 -6.70 -8.79
C MET A 80 -2.56 -6.62 -7.50
N ALA A 81 -2.59 -7.64 -6.63
CA ALA A 81 -1.97 -7.59 -5.30
C ALA A 81 -0.46 -7.27 -5.35
N GLU A 82 0.29 -7.90 -6.26
CA GLU A 82 1.73 -7.66 -6.39
C GLU A 82 2.03 -6.21 -6.81
N LEU A 83 1.28 -5.68 -7.77
CA LEU A 83 1.39 -4.28 -8.20
C LEU A 83 1.07 -3.32 -7.06
N LEU A 84 -0.01 -3.60 -6.32
CA LEU A 84 -0.43 -2.79 -5.17
C LEU A 84 0.59 -2.84 -4.03
N GLN A 85 1.25 -3.98 -3.83
CA GLN A 85 2.34 -4.13 -2.86
C GLN A 85 3.54 -3.27 -3.23
N ILE A 86 3.92 -3.21 -4.52
CA ILE A 86 5.00 -2.33 -4.99
C ILE A 86 4.66 -0.87 -4.71
N VAL A 87 3.42 -0.43 -4.99
CA VAL A 87 2.98 0.95 -4.70
C VAL A 87 3.06 1.26 -3.19
N ARG A 88 2.74 0.30 -2.32
CA ARG A 88 2.85 0.45 -0.85
C ARG A 88 4.29 0.43 -0.34
N MET A 89 5.23 -0.19 -1.06
CA MET A 89 6.64 -0.29 -0.69
C MET A 89 7.37 1.06 -0.71
N TYR A 90 6.94 1.97 -1.58
CA TYR A 90 7.49 3.31 -1.69
C TYR A 90 6.54 4.29 -0.99
N PRO A 91 6.72 4.55 0.33
CA PRO A 91 5.99 5.65 0.96
C PRO A 91 6.29 6.90 0.15
N GLN A 92 5.24 7.46 -0.46
CA GLN A 92 5.35 8.79 -1.02
C GLN A 92 5.64 9.68 0.17
N GLU A 93 6.84 10.28 0.21
CA GLU A 93 7.11 11.32 1.20
C GLU A 93 5.95 12.31 1.12
N SER A 94 5.41 12.67 2.29
CA SER A 94 4.29 13.58 2.42
C SER A 94 4.63 14.90 1.74
N GLY A 95 4.39 14.97 0.44
CA GLY A 95 4.17 16.20 -0.28
C GLY A 95 2.87 16.75 0.27
N GLU A 96 3.01 17.75 1.12
CA GLU A 96 1.94 18.64 1.55
C GLU A 96 1.25 19.19 0.29
N ASP A 97 0.28 18.49 -0.30
CA ASP A 97 -0.68 19.00 -1.30
C ASP A 97 -1.52 17.83 -1.89
N ASN A 98 -2.37 17.22 -1.06
CA ASN A 98 -3.66 16.64 -1.50
C ASN A 98 -4.48 16.26 -0.26
N VAL A 99 -4.96 17.28 0.44
CA VAL A 99 -5.81 17.11 1.63
C VAL A 99 -7.27 16.98 1.17
N VAL A 100 -7.80 15.75 1.23
CA VAL A 100 -9.21 15.54 1.60
C VAL A 100 -9.20 15.24 3.09
N THR A 101 -9.46 16.27 3.89
CA THR A 101 -9.61 16.15 5.35
C THR A 101 -10.80 15.24 5.65
N ILE A 102 -10.53 14.03 6.12
CA ILE A 102 -11.50 13.28 6.91
C ILE A 102 -11.01 13.37 8.36
N SER A 103 -11.95 13.72 9.23
CA SER A 103 -11.79 14.30 10.56
C SER A 103 -10.80 13.60 11.49
N ALA A 104 -10.23 14.44 12.35
CA ALA A 104 -9.20 14.15 13.32
C ALA A 104 -9.74 13.40 14.54
N ASP A 105 -9.77 12.08 14.45
CA ASP A 105 -9.98 11.18 15.58
C ASP A 105 -9.52 9.75 15.24
N MET A 106 -8.26 9.63 14.83
CA MET A 106 -7.57 8.34 14.80
C MET A 106 -6.17 8.49 15.38
N GLU A 107 -6.11 8.71 16.69
CA GLU A 107 -4.96 8.24 17.45
C GLU A 107 -4.93 6.71 17.39
N GLN A 108 -3.72 6.17 17.23
CA GLN A 108 -3.34 4.74 17.32
C GLN A 108 -3.40 3.91 16.03
N SER A 109 -2.31 3.94 15.25
CA SER A 109 -1.74 2.70 14.67
C SER A 109 -0.25 2.80 14.30
N GLU A 110 0.59 3.47 15.10
CA GLU A 110 2.04 3.47 14.83
C GLU A 110 2.73 2.11 15.15
N ASN A 111 2.02 1.16 15.77
CA ASN A 111 2.63 -0.02 16.40
C ASN A 111 2.54 -1.34 15.64
N GLU A 112 2.03 -1.39 14.42
CA GLU A 112 2.04 -2.64 13.64
C GLU A 112 3.06 -2.58 12.51
N LEU A 113 4.23 -3.18 12.77
CA LEU A 113 5.24 -3.49 11.75
C LEU A 113 4.72 -4.63 10.86
N PRO A 114 4.48 -4.42 9.55
CA PRO A 114 3.76 -5.41 8.75
C PRO A 114 4.72 -6.26 7.89
N PHE A 115 5.64 -7.04 8.48
CA PHE A 115 6.43 -8.03 7.73
C PHE A 115 6.90 -9.21 8.61
N ASN A 116 7.32 -10.31 7.97
CA ASN A 116 8.16 -11.37 8.55
C ASN A 116 9.57 -10.80 8.78
N ILE A 117 9.69 -9.94 9.79
CA ILE A 117 10.95 -9.34 10.25
C ILE A 117 11.63 -10.35 11.18
N ASP A 118 12.95 -10.52 11.07
CA ASP A 118 13.68 -11.39 12.01
C ASP A 118 13.40 -10.93 13.45
N PRO A 119 13.23 -11.85 14.44
CA PRO A 119 12.92 -11.45 15.81
C PRO A 119 13.87 -10.40 16.39
N MET A 120 15.15 -10.43 16.00
CA MET A 120 16.15 -9.45 16.44
C MET A 120 15.92 -8.06 15.83
N GLU A 121 15.56 -8.00 14.55
CA GLU A 121 15.29 -6.74 13.85
C GLU A 121 14.00 -6.08 14.39
N ARG A 122 13.00 -6.89 14.75
CA ARG A 122 11.77 -6.39 15.37
C ARG A 122 12.03 -5.76 16.74
N ASP A 123 12.80 -6.45 17.58
CA ASP A 123 13.16 -5.99 18.92
C ASP A 123 13.97 -4.68 18.85
N LEU A 124 14.92 -4.60 17.90
CA LEU A 124 15.66 -3.38 17.62
C LEU A 124 14.72 -2.22 17.26
N LEU A 125 13.78 -2.43 16.34
CA LEU A 125 12.84 -1.38 15.92
C LEU A 125 11.93 -0.92 17.06
N GLN A 126 11.43 -1.85 17.87
CA GLN A 126 10.60 -1.55 19.03
C GLN A 126 11.38 -0.71 20.06
N THR A 127 12.61 -1.12 20.37
CA THR A 127 13.47 -0.40 21.31
C THR A 127 13.87 0.96 20.75
N PHE A 128 14.23 1.02 19.46
CA PHE A 128 14.62 2.25 18.78
C PHE A 128 13.50 3.30 18.77
N ARG A 129 12.24 2.87 18.63
CA ARG A 129 11.07 3.76 18.71
C ARG A 129 10.92 4.45 20.07
N ALA A 130 11.27 3.77 21.15
CA ALA A 130 11.13 4.26 22.52
C ALA A 130 12.10 5.41 22.89
N PHE A 131 13.15 5.64 22.10
CA PHE A 131 14.11 6.71 22.37
C PHE A 131 13.62 8.10 21.89
N PRO A 132 14.16 9.20 22.44
CA PRO A 132 14.05 10.54 21.85
C PRO A 132 14.73 10.67 20.48
N LYS A 133 14.38 11.69 19.69
CA LYS A 133 14.91 11.91 18.34
C LYS A 133 16.44 12.06 18.32
N GLU A 134 16.99 12.82 19.26
CA GLU A 134 18.43 13.09 19.38
C GLU A 134 19.23 11.80 19.59
N ASP A 135 18.74 10.93 20.48
CA ASP A 135 19.36 9.64 20.75
C ASP A 135 19.28 8.70 19.54
N LYS A 136 18.14 8.70 18.83
CA LYS A 136 17.98 7.94 17.58
C LYS A 136 19.00 8.35 16.52
N GLU A 137 19.20 9.65 16.33
CA GLU A 137 20.17 10.17 15.35
C GLU A 137 21.60 9.78 15.69
N LYS A 138 21.96 9.85 16.98
CA LYS A 138 23.27 9.40 17.47
C LYS A 138 23.47 7.90 17.26
N MET A 139 22.52 7.08 17.65
CA MET A 139 22.57 5.62 17.48
C MET A 139 22.68 5.25 15.99
N LEU A 140 21.94 5.92 15.11
CA LEU A 140 22.01 5.66 13.67
C LEU A 140 23.38 6.01 13.08
N LYS A 141 24.00 7.10 13.56
CA LYS A 141 25.36 7.47 13.19
C LYS A 141 26.36 6.40 13.61
N GLU A 142 26.31 5.93 14.86
CA GLU A 142 27.21 4.88 15.36
C GLU A 142 27.04 3.55 14.60
N MET A 143 25.80 3.18 14.25
CA MET A 143 25.55 1.98 13.44
C MET A 143 26.15 2.09 12.03
N LYS A 144 26.09 3.27 11.41
CA LYS A 144 26.70 3.51 10.08
C LYS A 144 28.22 3.42 10.14
N GLU A 145 28.83 4.08 11.11
CA GLU A 145 30.29 4.03 11.32
C GLU A 145 30.78 2.59 11.56
N LYS A 146 30.04 1.83 12.38
CA LYS A 146 30.37 0.42 12.63
C LYS A 146 30.23 -0.44 11.37
N LYS A 147 29.21 -0.19 10.55
CA LYS A 147 29.03 -0.88 9.25
C LYS A 147 30.22 -0.60 8.33
N GLU A 148 30.60 0.66 8.18
CA GLU A 148 31.74 1.08 7.34
C GLU A 148 33.06 0.43 7.82
N SER A 149 33.29 0.39 9.14
CA SER A 149 34.46 -0.29 9.71
C SER A 149 34.50 -1.79 9.38
N ILE A 150 33.35 -2.47 9.44
CA ILE A 150 33.26 -3.90 9.07
C ILE A 150 33.58 -4.08 7.58
N GLU A 151 33.04 -3.23 6.72
CA GLU A 151 33.31 -3.28 5.28
C GLU A 151 34.79 -3.06 4.97
N GLU A 152 35.46 -2.16 5.68
CA GLU A 152 36.91 -1.92 5.56
C GLU A 152 37.73 -3.15 5.98
N ILE A 153 37.36 -3.78 7.11
CA ILE A 153 38.01 -5.01 7.59
C ILE A 153 37.85 -6.14 6.56
N VAL A 154 36.64 -6.31 6.01
CA VAL A 154 36.35 -7.32 4.98
C VAL A 154 37.16 -7.04 3.71
N ALA A 155 37.21 -5.79 3.26
CA ALA A 155 37.99 -5.39 2.09
C ALA A 155 39.49 -5.68 2.28
N ARG A 156 40.03 -5.37 3.46
CA ARG A 156 41.43 -5.67 3.82
C ARG A 156 41.70 -7.17 3.82
N TRP A 157 40.77 -7.97 4.34
CA TRP A 157 40.88 -9.44 4.35
C TRP A 157 40.88 -10.02 2.92
N LEU A 158 39.98 -9.55 2.06
CA LEU A 158 39.91 -9.96 0.65
C LEU A 158 41.18 -9.59 -0.13
N ALA A 159 41.72 -8.39 0.08
CA ALA A 159 42.95 -7.94 -0.56
C ALA A 159 44.17 -8.80 -0.16
N ALA A 160 44.28 -9.14 1.14
CA ALA A 160 45.34 -10.01 1.65
C ALA A 160 45.25 -11.44 1.10
N GLN A 161 44.03 -11.97 0.89
CA GLN A 161 43.82 -13.30 0.32
C GLN A 161 44.18 -13.35 -1.18
N LYS A 162 43.99 -12.25 -1.91
CA LYS A 162 44.38 -12.12 -3.33
C LYS A 162 45.89 -12.06 -3.53
N GLY A 163 46.64 -11.52 -2.55
CA GLY A 163 48.11 -11.49 -2.56
C GLY A 163 48.81 -12.81 -2.23
N ARG A 164 48.12 -13.80 -1.63
CA ARG A 164 48.67 -15.14 -1.35
C ARG A 164 48.52 -16.15 -2.50
N ARG A 165 47.85 -15.76 -3.59
CA ARG A 165 47.60 -16.60 -4.78
C ARG A 165 48.43 -16.19 -6.01
N ALA A 166 49.36 -15.24 -5.85
CA ALA A 166 50.34 -14.83 -6.87
C ALA A 166 51.73 -15.35 -6.51
#